data_AF-A0A9D5IRS9-F1
#
_entry.id   AF-A0A9D5IRS9-F1
#
_cell.length_a   1.000
_cell.length_b   1.000
_cell.length_c   1.000
_cell.angle_alpha   90.00
_cell.angle_beta   90.00
_cell.angle_gamma   90.00
#
_symmetry.space_group_name_H-M   'P 1'
#
loop_
_entity.id
_entity.type
_entity.pdbx_description
1 polymer ?
#
loop_
_entity_poly.entity_id
_entity_poly.type
_entity_poly.pdbx_seq_one_letter_code
_entity_poly.pdbx_strand_id
1 'polypeptide(L)'
;MLTASPTPATSSASQKQPMGSSTSAPASTNSSVFAQYQIIRRNGAVVSFEPSKIAVAMMKAFLAVHGTQGAASASVRETVDELTGAVVKALMRSRPGGGTFHIEDVQDQVELGLMRSSHHEVARAYVLYRERRTQERAHQAEVAKPVEATLHVIDGGQRVPLDLNRLQALIADACKGLGKDV
;
A
#
# COMPACT_ATOMS: atom_id res chain seq x y z
N MET A 1 -54.92 66.81 -19.11
CA MET A 1 -56.01 66.44 -18.19
C MET A 1 -55.51 65.33 -17.27
N LEU A 2 -55.58 65.58 -15.96
CA LEU A 2 -55.32 64.66 -14.85
C LEU A 2 -56.25 63.43 -14.90
N THR A 3 -55.78 62.27 -14.43
CA THR A 3 -56.27 61.42 -13.29
C THR A 3 -55.82 59.96 -13.49
N ALA A 4 -54.98 59.39 -12.62
CA ALA A 4 -55.24 58.74 -11.32
C ALA A 4 -55.22 57.20 -11.43
N SER A 5 -54.39 56.59 -10.58
CA SER A 5 -54.27 55.13 -10.34
C SER A 5 -55.56 54.51 -9.81
N PRO A 6 -55.65 53.16 -9.80
CA PRO A 6 -55.65 52.51 -8.48
C PRO A 6 -54.90 51.15 -8.41
N THR A 7 -54.36 50.85 -7.23
CA THR A 7 -53.99 49.52 -6.72
C THR A 7 -55.23 48.69 -6.32
N PRO A 8 -55.13 47.34 -6.27
CA PRO A 8 -55.11 46.68 -4.96
C PRO A 8 -54.26 45.39 -4.84
N ALA A 9 -53.55 45.30 -3.71
CA ALA A 9 -53.54 44.23 -2.69
C ALA A 9 -53.67 42.70 -3.03
N THR A 10 -52.66 41.96 -2.54
CA THR A 10 -52.74 40.72 -1.70
C THR A 10 -53.00 39.35 -2.34
N SER A 11 -52.01 38.45 -2.27
CA SER A 11 -52.05 37.24 -1.40
C SER A 11 -50.87 36.29 -1.62
N SER A 12 -50.36 35.80 -0.50
CA SER A 12 -49.33 34.78 -0.30
C SER A 12 -49.62 33.43 -0.97
N ALA A 13 -48.58 32.75 -1.44
CA ALA A 13 -48.50 31.29 -1.41
C ALA A 13 -47.04 30.84 -1.28
N SER A 14 -46.73 30.29 -0.10
CA SER A 14 -45.52 29.56 0.22
C SER A 14 -45.56 28.20 -0.49
N GLN A 15 -44.52 27.86 -1.26
CA GLN A 15 -44.30 26.47 -1.65
C GLN A 15 -42.84 26.07 -1.40
N LYS A 16 -42.73 25.19 -0.41
CA LYS A 16 -41.53 24.51 0.08
C LYS A 16 -41.09 23.48 -0.97
N GLN A 17 -39.89 23.61 -1.51
CA GLN A 17 -39.21 22.53 -2.24
C GLN A 17 -37.87 22.21 -1.56
N PRO A 18 -37.63 20.94 -1.18
CA PRO A 18 -36.32 20.48 -0.72
C PRO A 18 -35.59 19.83 -1.91
N MET A 19 -34.44 20.35 -2.32
CA MET A 19 -33.59 19.59 -3.25
C MET A 19 -32.12 19.99 -3.16
N GLY A 20 -31.34 19.05 -2.63
CA GLY A 20 -30.00 18.72 -3.11
C GLY A 20 -28.91 19.75 -2.90
N SER A 21 -28.33 19.79 -1.70
CA SER A 21 -26.92 20.17 -1.55
C SER A 21 -26.06 19.09 -2.20
N SER A 22 -25.77 19.23 -3.50
CA SER A 22 -24.68 18.54 -4.17
C SER A 22 -23.35 19.09 -3.64
N THR A 23 -22.93 18.58 -2.47
CA THR A 23 -21.55 18.64 -2.03
C THR A 23 -20.74 17.75 -2.96
N SER A 24 -20.29 18.32 -4.08
CA SER A 24 -19.27 17.70 -4.92
C SER A 24 -17.98 17.64 -4.11
N ALA A 25 -17.70 16.45 -3.58
CA ALA A 25 -16.44 16.11 -2.95
C ALA A 25 -15.27 16.36 -3.92
N PRO A 26 -14.18 17.04 -3.51
CA PRO A 26 -12.99 17.21 -4.35
C PRO A 26 -12.07 16.00 -4.14
N ALA A 27 -12.48 14.81 -4.59
CA ALA A 27 -11.68 13.59 -4.39
C ALA A 27 -11.01 13.06 -5.68
N SER A 28 -11.26 13.67 -6.85
CA SER A 28 -10.86 13.07 -8.15
C SER A 28 -9.72 13.79 -8.90
N THR A 29 -9.20 14.91 -8.40
CA THR A 29 -8.20 15.71 -9.14
C THR A 29 -6.75 15.23 -8.92
N ASN A 30 -6.46 14.59 -7.78
CA ASN A 30 -5.08 14.29 -7.38
C ASN A 30 -4.43 13.17 -8.21
N SER A 31 -5.21 12.29 -8.84
CA SER A 31 -4.66 11.17 -9.62
C SER A 31 -3.88 11.63 -10.87
N SER A 32 -4.23 12.80 -11.42
CA SER A 32 -3.60 13.32 -12.65
C SER A 32 -2.19 13.87 -12.43
N VAL A 33 -1.93 14.54 -11.30
CA VAL A 33 -0.64 15.16 -10.97
C VAL A 33 0.45 14.12 -10.72
N PHE A 34 0.04 12.93 -10.26
CA PHE A 34 0.97 11.85 -9.92
C PHE A 34 1.12 10.79 -11.03
N ALA A 35 0.44 10.94 -12.17
CA ALA A 35 0.43 9.95 -13.25
C ALA A 35 1.82 9.69 -13.85
N GLN A 36 2.72 10.67 -13.76
CA GLN A 36 4.11 10.58 -14.22
C GLN A 36 5.06 9.87 -13.22
N TYR A 37 4.53 9.38 -12.09
CA TYR A 37 5.31 8.71 -11.04
C TYR A 37 4.90 7.26 -10.86
N GLN A 38 5.91 6.39 -10.74
CA GLN A 38 5.73 4.97 -10.55
C GLN A 38 6.59 4.46 -9.39
N ILE A 39 6.19 3.36 -8.78
CA ILE A 39 6.92 2.66 -7.72
C ILE A 39 7.31 1.28 -8.21
N ILE A 40 8.60 0.94 -8.05
CA ILE A 40 9.13 -0.40 -8.21
C ILE A 40 9.11 -1.10 -6.85
N ARG A 41 8.27 -2.14 -6.73
CA ARG A 41 8.17 -2.96 -5.51
C ARG A 41 9.37 -3.90 -5.38
N ARG A 42 9.57 -4.48 -4.18
CA ARG A 42 10.64 -5.47 -3.90
C ARG A 42 10.62 -6.70 -4.82
N ASN A 43 9.46 -7.06 -5.36
CA ASN A 43 9.31 -8.18 -6.30
C ASN A 43 9.53 -7.78 -7.78
N GLY A 44 10.01 -6.56 -8.03
CA GLY A 44 10.24 -6.02 -9.38
C GLY A 44 8.97 -5.49 -10.07
N ALA A 45 7.77 -5.70 -9.50
CA ALA A 45 6.54 -5.21 -10.11
C ALA A 45 6.46 -3.68 -10.01
N VAL A 46 6.10 -3.05 -11.13
CA VAL A 46 5.89 -1.60 -11.23
C VAL A 46 4.42 -1.28 -10.99
N VAL A 47 4.16 -0.30 -10.14
CA VAL A 47 2.80 0.16 -9.78
C VAL A 47 2.74 1.69 -9.81
N SER A 48 1.55 2.25 -10.01
CA SER A 48 1.35 3.70 -9.95
C SER A 48 1.64 4.26 -8.56
N PHE A 49 2.17 5.48 -8.50
CA PHE A 49 2.37 6.19 -7.24
C PHE A 49 1.02 6.64 -6.66
N GLU A 50 0.69 6.16 -5.46
CA GLU A 50 -0.55 6.50 -4.76
C GLU A 50 -0.25 7.09 -3.37
N PRO A 51 -0.39 8.41 -3.18
CA PRO A 51 -0.20 9.06 -1.87
C PRO A 51 -1.08 8.47 -0.75
N SER A 52 -2.28 8.01 -1.11
CA SER A 52 -3.22 7.39 -0.16
C SER A 52 -2.64 6.15 0.53
N LYS A 53 -1.75 5.40 -0.14
CA LYS A 53 -1.07 4.24 0.46
C LYS A 53 -0.08 4.66 1.55
N ILE A 54 0.54 5.83 1.41
CA ILE A 54 1.44 6.41 2.42
C ILE A 54 0.62 6.79 3.65
N ALA A 55 -0.49 7.54 3.48
CA ALA A 55 -1.37 7.93 4.58
C ALA A 55 -1.87 6.72 5.38
N VAL A 56 -2.31 5.65 4.69
CA VAL A 56 -2.75 4.41 5.36
C VAL A 56 -1.62 3.74 6.14
N ALA A 57 -0.40 3.74 5.61
CA ALA A 57 0.74 3.17 6.32
C ALA A 57 1.13 4.00 7.55
N MET A 58 1.12 5.34 7.43
CA MET A 58 1.37 6.24 8.54
C MET A 58 0.31 6.06 9.64
N MET A 59 -0.98 6.02 9.27
CA MET A 59 -2.07 5.76 10.20
C MET A 59 -1.86 4.45 10.97
N LYS A 60 -1.46 3.37 10.30
CA LYS A 60 -1.18 2.09 10.99
C LYS A 60 -0.04 2.19 12.02
N ALA A 61 0.98 3.00 11.74
CA ALA A 61 2.05 3.23 12.71
C ALA A 61 1.55 4.04 13.92
N PHE A 62 0.74 5.08 13.71
CA PHE A 62 0.11 5.84 14.80
C PHE A 62 -0.80 4.96 15.66
N LEU A 63 -1.60 4.08 15.04
CA LEU A 63 -2.46 3.12 15.74
C LEU A 63 -1.68 2.13 16.59
N ALA A 64 -0.49 1.73 16.14
CA ALA A 64 0.36 0.83 16.90
C ALA A 64 0.92 1.46 18.19
N VAL A 65 1.03 2.80 18.24
CA VAL A 65 1.51 3.54 19.43
C VAL A 65 0.37 3.98 20.33
N HIS A 66 -0.67 4.62 19.76
CA HIS A 66 -1.76 5.24 20.53
C HIS A 66 -2.98 4.33 20.74
N GLY A 67 -2.93 3.11 20.20
CA GLY A 67 -4.04 2.17 20.24
C GLY A 67 -5.26 2.62 19.43
N THR A 68 -6.36 1.87 19.55
CA THR A 68 -7.60 2.14 18.82
C THR A 68 -8.31 3.43 19.28
N GLN A 69 -8.02 3.91 20.49
CA GLN A 69 -8.52 5.20 21.01
C GLN A 69 -7.92 6.39 20.23
N GLY A 70 -6.65 6.30 19.80
CA GLY A 70 -6.03 7.30 18.93
C GLY A 70 -6.55 7.30 17.48
N ALA A 71 -7.13 6.20 17.01
CA ALA A 71 -7.66 6.01 15.65
C ALA A 71 -8.80 6.97 15.27
N ALA A 72 -9.58 7.35 16.29
CA ALA A 72 -10.77 8.17 16.14
C ALA A 72 -10.48 9.66 16.36
N SER A 73 -9.27 10.02 16.80
CA SER A 73 -8.93 11.41 17.05
C SER A 73 -8.75 12.16 15.73
N ALA A 74 -9.49 13.25 15.56
CA ALA A 74 -9.33 14.16 14.42
C ALA A 74 -7.90 14.71 14.34
N SER A 75 -7.26 14.96 15.49
CA SER A 75 -5.88 15.47 15.54
C SER A 75 -4.87 14.51 14.91
N VAL A 76 -5.00 13.21 15.15
CA VAL A 76 -4.08 12.19 14.57
C VAL A 76 -4.25 12.14 13.05
N ARG A 77 -5.49 12.24 12.56
CA ARG A 77 -5.75 12.27 11.10
C ARG A 77 -5.12 13.49 10.45
N GLU A 78 -5.29 14.65 11.07
CA GLU A 78 -4.69 15.91 10.60
C GLU A 78 -3.15 15.82 10.59
N THR A 79 -2.54 15.32 11.67
CA THR A 79 -1.08 15.10 11.72
C THR A 79 -0.62 14.12 10.64
N VAL A 80 -1.34 13.03 10.42
CA VAL A 80 -1.02 12.04 9.37
C VAL A 80 -1.12 12.66 7.97
N ASP A 81 -2.13 13.49 7.71
CA ASP A 81 -2.32 14.15 6.43
C ASP A 81 -1.21 15.18 6.17
N GLU A 82 -0.84 15.98 7.18
CA GLU A 82 0.28 16.93 7.09
C GLU A 82 1.61 16.21 6.81
N LEU A 83 1.90 15.14 7.55
CA LEU A 83 3.12 14.35 7.36
C LEU A 83 3.14 13.68 5.98
N THR A 84 2.01 13.13 5.54
CA THR A 84 1.89 12.54 4.20
C THR A 84 2.16 13.58 3.13
N GLY A 85 1.60 14.78 3.26
CA GLY A 85 1.84 15.89 2.34
C GLY A 85 3.31 16.30 2.30
N ALA A 86 3.99 16.35 3.46
CA ALA A 86 5.41 16.66 3.54
C ALA A 86 6.28 15.60 2.84
N VAL A 87 5.99 14.32 3.06
CA VAL A 87 6.69 13.18 2.41
C VAL A 87 6.50 13.22 0.90
N VAL A 88 5.25 13.39 0.44
CA VAL A 88 4.95 13.49 -0.99
C VAL A 88 5.70 14.67 -1.61
N LYS A 89 5.65 15.86 -0.99
CA LYS A 89 6.38 17.04 -1.48
C LYS A 89 7.90 16.78 -1.55
N ALA A 90 8.47 16.07 -0.58
CA ALA A 90 9.89 15.71 -0.59
C ALA A 90 10.23 14.76 -1.75
N LEU A 91 9.40 13.74 -1.99
CA LEU A 91 9.54 12.81 -3.12
C LEU A 91 9.41 13.53 -4.47
N MET A 92 8.43 14.42 -4.64
CA MET A 92 8.27 15.15 -5.90
C MET A 92 9.45 16.10 -6.15
N ARG A 93 10.01 16.71 -5.09
CA ARG A 93 11.17 17.59 -5.21
C ARG A 93 12.43 16.84 -5.64
N SER A 94 12.59 15.57 -5.24
CA SER A 94 13.77 14.79 -5.66
C SER A 94 13.71 14.42 -7.15
N ARG A 95 12.52 14.40 -7.76
CA ARG A 95 12.32 14.10 -9.19
C ARG A 95 11.22 14.97 -9.83
N PRO A 96 11.50 16.26 -10.12
CA PRO A 96 10.48 17.19 -10.61
C PRO A 96 9.89 16.82 -11.98
N GLY A 97 10.60 16.02 -12.78
CA GLY A 97 10.17 15.57 -14.12
C GLY A 97 9.38 14.25 -14.13
N GLY A 98 9.06 13.66 -12.97
CA GLY A 98 8.52 12.30 -12.91
C GLY A 98 9.58 11.21 -12.88
N GLY A 99 9.14 9.95 -12.86
CA GLY A 99 10.00 8.77 -12.88
C GLY A 99 9.61 7.67 -11.91
N THR A 100 10.52 6.72 -11.73
CA THR A 100 10.31 5.50 -10.93
C THR A 100 11.06 5.54 -9.61
N PHE A 101 10.35 5.49 -8.49
CA PHE A 101 10.95 5.31 -7.17
C PHE A 101 11.05 3.83 -6.81
N HIS A 102 12.08 3.44 -6.07
CA HIS A 102 12.02 2.18 -5.35
C HIS A 102 11.10 2.33 -4.13
N ILE A 103 10.42 1.26 -3.74
CA ILE A 103 9.56 1.28 -2.55
C ILE A 103 10.35 1.57 -1.27
N GLU A 104 11.65 1.32 -1.24
CA GLU A 104 12.52 1.70 -0.12
C GLU A 104 12.70 3.23 -0.04
N ASP A 105 12.87 3.92 -1.18
CA ASP A 105 12.99 5.39 -1.20
C ASP A 105 11.79 6.07 -0.54
N VAL A 106 10.59 5.53 -0.75
CA VAL A 106 9.35 6.04 -0.14
C VAL A 106 9.35 5.77 1.36
N GLN A 107 9.80 4.59 1.81
CA GLN A 107 9.90 4.26 3.23
C GLN A 107 10.89 5.18 3.94
N ASP A 108 12.06 5.42 3.34
CA ASP A 108 13.09 6.30 3.90
C ASP A 108 12.58 7.73 4.07
N GLN A 109 11.79 8.24 3.11
CA GLN A 109 11.17 9.56 3.24
C GLN A 109 10.10 9.60 4.34
N VAL A 110 9.34 8.51 4.54
CA VAL A 110 8.38 8.41 5.66
C VAL A 110 9.11 8.43 7.00
N GLU A 111 10.16 7.63 7.15
CA GLU A 111 10.97 7.59 8.37
C GLU A 111 11.62 8.94 8.66
N LEU A 112 12.21 9.57 7.64
CA LEU A 112 12.80 10.90 7.76
C LEU A 112 11.74 11.96 8.14
N GLY A 113 10.54 11.88 7.56
CA GLY A 113 9.42 12.77 7.87
C GLY A 113 8.95 12.63 9.33
N LEU A 114 8.85 11.40 9.83
CA LEU A 114 8.50 11.12 11.22
C LEU A 114 9.60 11.60 12.19
N MET A 115 10.87 11.41 11.84
CA MET A 115 11.99 11.88 12.68
C MET A 115 12.06 13.41 12.74
N ARG A 116 11.86 14.11 11.61
CA ARG A 116 11.89 15.58 11.54
C ARG A 116 10.76 16.27 12.28
N SER A 117 9.63 15.59 12.41
CA SER A 117 8.46 16.07 13.14
C SER A 117 8.46 15.64 14.62
N SER A 118 9.58 15.10 15.11
CA SER A 118 9.76 14.62 16.49
C SER A 118 8.85 13.46 16.89
N HIS A 119 8.21 12.77 15.94
CA HIS A 119 7.38 11.59 16.19
C HIS A 119 8.23 10.31 16.30
N HIS A 120 9.23 10.31 17.18
CA HIS A 120 10.23 9.24 17.28
C HIS A 120 9.63 7.88 17.66
N GLU A 121 8.63 7.86 18.53
CA GLU A 121 7.93 6.62 18.90
C GLU A 121 7.15 6.01 17.75
N VAL A 122 6.51 6.86 16.91
CA VAL A 122 5.80 6.42 15.71
C VAL A 122 6.79 5.95 14.64
N ALA A 123 7.94 6.62 14.48
CA ALA A 123 9.01 6.16 13.60
C ALA A 123 9.48 4.74 13.96
N ARG A 124 9.72 4.48 15.26
CA ARG A 124 10.06 3.12 15.73
C ARG A 124 8.94 2.13 15.43
N ALA A 125 7.69 2.47 15.75
CA ALA A 125 6.56 1.59 15.48
C ALA A 125 6.38 1.30 13.98
N TYR A 126 6.65 2.27 13.11
CA TYR A 126 6.64 2.11 11.67
C TYR A 126 7.70 1.11 11.20
N VAL A 127 8.94 1.20 11.72
CA VAL A 127 10.02 0.25 11.41
C VAL A 127 9.64 -1.17 11.82
N LEU A 128 9.13 -1.37 13.04
CA LEU A 128 8.65 -2.69 13.47
C LEU A 128 7.47 -3.19 12.61
N TYR A 129 6.56 -2.30 12.20
CA TYR A 129 5.44 -2.66 11.33
C TYR A 129 5.91 -3.15 9.95
N ARG A 130 6.86 -2.45 9.32
CA ARG A 130 7.39 -2.88 8.00
C ARG A 130 8.17 -4.19 8.09
N GLU A 131 8.89 -4.44 9.19
CA GLU A 131 9.61 -5.69 9.42
C GLU A 131 8.63 -6.86 9.57
N ARG A 132 7.61 -6.71 10.41
CA ARG A 132 6.54 -7.71 10.56
C ARG A 132 5.87 -8.01 9.22
N ARG A 133 5.55 -6.99 8.41
CA ARG A 133 4.98 -7.17 7.06
C ARG A 133 5.95 -7.78 6.06
N THR A 134 7.25 -7.67 6.30
CA THR A 134 8.28 -8.35 5.49
C THR A 134 8.33 -9.83 5.85
N GLN A 135 8.32 -10.15 7.15
CA GLN A 135 8.26 -11.52 7.66
C GLN A 135 6.97 -12.24 7.23
N GLU A 136 5.81 -11.59 7.37
CA GLU A 136 4.51 -12.13 6.94
C GLU A 136 4.51 -12.52 5.45
N ARG A 137 5.15 -11.71 4.59
CA ARG A 137 5.27 -12.01 3.16
C ARG A 137 6.28 -13.12 2.89
N ALA A 138 7.38 -13.18 3.64
CA ALA A 138 8.34 -14.28 3.52
C ALA A 138 7.67 -15.61 3.88
N HIS A 139 6.93 -15.67 4.98
CA HIS A 139 6.16 -16.86 5.36
C HIS A 139 5.08 -17.21 4.32
N GLN A 140 4.35 -16.22 3.79
CA GLN A 140 3.39 -16.48 2.71
C GLN A 140 4.06 -16.96 1.42
N ALA A 141 5.25 -16.47 1.08
CA ALA A 141 6.01 -16.92 -0.08
C ALA A 141 6.56 -18.34 0.10
N GLU A 142 6.92 -18.75 1.32
CA GLU A 142 7.28 -20.13 1.64
C GLU A 142 6.07 -21.08 1.51
N VAL A 143 4.90 -20.66 2.00
CA VAL A 143 3.66 -21.45 1.92
C VAL A 143 3.13 -21.51 0.48
N ALA A 144 3.36 -20.47 -0.33
CA ALA A 144 2.94 -20.39 -1.72
C ALA A 144 4.00 -20.91 -2.72
N LYS A 145 5.08 -21.54 -2.25
CA LYS A 145 5.97 -22.28 -3.16
C LYS A 145 5.11 -23.29 -3.93
N PRO A 146 5.15 -23.30 -5.28
CA PRO A 146 4.46 -24.32 -6.05
C PRO A 146 4.94 -25.68 -5.53
N VAL A 147 4.01 -26.59 -5.26
CA VAL A 147 4.30 -28.01 -5.06
C VAL A 147 5.32 -28.39 -6.14
N GLU A 148 6.50 -28.83 -5.70
CA GLU A 148 7.62 -29.15 -6.60
C GLU A 148 7.05 -29.90 -7.81
N ALA A 149 7.30 -29.37 -9.02
CA ALA A 149 6.82 -30.00 -10.23
C ALA A 149 7.26 -31.47 -10.18
N THR A 150 6.30 -32.38 -10.01
CA THR A 150 6.60 -33.80 -9.88
C THR A 150 7.28 -34.21 -11.18
N LEU A 151 8.60 -34.41 -11.13
CA LEU A 151 9.35 -34.87 -12.27
C LEU A 151 8.80 -36.25 -12.63
N HIS A 152 8.56 -36.50 -13.91
CA HIS A 152 8.10 -37.81 -14.37
C HIS A 152 9.19 -38.44 -15.23
N VAL A 153 9.39 -39.73 -15.05
CA VAL A 153 10.34 -40.55 -15.80
C VAL A 153 9.56 -41.54 -16.67
N ILE A 154 10.15 -41.96 -17.78
CA ILE A 154 9.60 -43.01 -18.62
C ILE A 154 10.25 -44.33 -18.21
N ASP A 155 9.47 -45.26 -17.68
CA ASP A 155 9.91 -46.61 -17.32
C ASP A 155 9.04 -47.63 -18.08
N GLY A 156 9.67 -48.53 -18.84
CA GLY A 156 8.96 -49.50 -19.69
C GLY A 156 7.99 -48.89 -20.71
N GLY A 157 8.18 -47.63 -21.11
CA GLY A 157 7.27 -46.89 -22.00
C GLY A 157 6.09 -46.21 -21.31
N GLN A 158 5.95 -46.32 -19.98
CA GLN A 158 4.94 -45.62 -19.21
C GLN A 158 5.53 -44.43 -18.45
N ARG A 159 4.75 -43.34 -18.32
CA ARG A 159 5.15 -42.13 -17.60
C ARG A 159 4.79 -42.27 -16.12
N VAL A 160 5.80 -42.40 -15.27
CA VAL A 160 5.66 -42.62 -13.82
C VAL A 160 6.27 -41.43 -13.06
N PRO A 161 5.68 -40.95 -11.95
CA PRO A 161 6.30 -39.92 -11.12
C PRO A 161 7.65 -40.39 -10.58
N LEU A 162 8.63 -39.48 -10.57
CA LEU A 162 9.97 -39.72 -10.06
C LEU A 162 9.90 -39.88 -8.54
N ASP A 163 10.24 -41.07 -8.06
CA ASP A 163 10.39 -41.35 -6.63
C ASP A 163 11.78 -40.90 -6.15
N LEU A 164 11.82 -39.73 -5.51
CA LEU A 164 13.05 -39.15 -4.97
C LEU A 164 13.62 -39.99 -3.81
N ASN A 165 12.80 -40.69 -3.03
CA ASN A 165 13.27 -41.51 -1.91
C ASN A 165 14.04 -42.72 -2.42
N ARG A 166 13.50 -43.39 -3.45
CA ARG A 166 14.18 -44.50 -4.10
C ARG A 166 15.50 -44.08 -4.74
N LEU A 167 15.52 -42.91 -5.39
CA LEU A 167 16.74 -42.36 -5.99
C LEU A 167 17.81 -42.06 -4.93
N GLN A 168 17.44 -41.42 -3.82
CA GLN A 168 18.36 -41.14 -2.72
C GLN A 168 18.90 -42.41 -2.08
N ALA A 169 18.06 -43.43 -1.87
CA ALA A 169 18.51 -44.72 -1.34
C ALA A 169 19.51 -45.40 -2.28
N LEU A 170 19.26 -45.38 -3.59
CA LEU A 170 20.18 -45.90 -4.60
C LEU A 170 21.53 -45.18 -4.61
N ILE A 171 21.51 -43.84 -4.52
CA ILE A 171 22.73 -43.04 -4.45
C ILE A 171 23.51 -43.38 -3.16
N ALA A 172 22.82 -43.44 -2.03
CA ALA A 172 23.44 -43.76 -0.74
C ALA A 172 24.06 -45.17 -0.72
N ASP A 173 23.37 -46.17 -1.27
CA ASP A 173 23.89 -47.53 -1.40
C ASP A 173 25.06 -47.60 -2.38
N ALA A 174 25.01 -46.88 -3.50
CA ALA A 174 26.11 -46.83 -4.47
C ALA A 174 27.36 -46.11 -3.92
N CYS A 175 27.17 -45.10 -3.07
CA CYS A 175 28.26 -44.39 -2.40
C CYS A 175 28.78 -45.11 -1.13
N LYS A 176 28.16 -46.21 -0.72
CA LYS A 176 28.55 -46.93 0.50
C LYS A 176 29.89 -47.63 0.30
N GLY A 177 30.87 -47.23 1.11
CA GLY A 177 32.22 -47.82 1.08
C GLY A 177 33.18 -47.15 0.10
N LEU A 178 32.74 -46.09 -0.60
CA LEU A 178 33.69 -45.15 -1.20
C LEU A 178 34.29 -44.31 -0.06
N GLY A 179 35.60 -44.40 0.12
CA GLY A 179 36.34 -43.61 1.10
C GLY A 179 36.26 -42.11 0.82
N LYS A 180 36.90 -41.31 1.67
CA LYS A 180 36.85 -39.83 1.64
C LYS A 180 37.50 -39.17 0.40
N ASP A 181 38.06 -39.99 -0.49
CA ASP A 181 38.88 -39.58 -1.63
C ASP A 181 38.18 -39.81 -2.99
N VAL A 182 36.87 -40.11 -2.98
CA VAL A 182 35.96 -39.88 -4.12
C VAL A 182 35.02 -38.72 -3.78
#